data_AF-A0A3R7QJR7-F1
#
_entry.id   AF-A0A3R7QJR7-F1
#
_cell.length_a   1.000
_cell.length_b   1.000
_cell.length_c   1.000
_cell.angle_alpha   90.00
_cell.angle_beta   90.00
_cell.angle_gamma   90.00
#
_symmetry.space_group_name_H-M   'P 1'
#
loop_
_entity.id
_entity.type
_entity.pdbx_description
1 polymer ?
#
loop_
_entity_poly.entity_id
_entity_poly.type
_entity_poly.pdbx_seq_one_letter_code
_entity_poly.pdbx_strand_id
1 'polypeptide(L)'
;TMGAVAVTEQAIINEAHERGFVVPDRKRHEGNTAAAGAYVAYPKKGLHDWIGAIDINSLYPSAIRALNMDPATIVGQLRPDYNDAHVDEAMGNKKSFAEAWEGKFGSTEYQMVMDQDTVDEIVVEWEDARSDEILTGAQIYKKIFLEGNPWMLSANGTIFTYEHKGIIPGLLERWYKERQEMQKIKGEQTTPESKAFWDKRQLVKKINLNSLYGAILNPGCRFFDKRIGQSTTLSGRNIAKFMSSEVNRIITGKKDHVGDSIIYGDTDSVYFSAWPIIKDAVAKGEMEWDKNLCVQLYDNIAEQVNEVFPRHMKEAFNCPRENGEIIQGGREIVAIKGLYITKKRYACLIYDLEGARLDRDGPGKVKAMGLDLKRSDTPKSIQDFLSTILLGVLTGDDRDTVIEKIRDFKQDFKHRPAWEKGTPKRCNNLTKFTEEERRQGKANMPGHVRASMNWNTLKNMNSDKYSQTIMDGQKVIVCKLRANPLGMKSVAYPTDELHIPQWFKDLPFDEGEMETTIIGNKVDNLLGVLDWDLVTDTDTNTTFDSLFTFE
;
A
#
# COMPACT_ATOMS: atom_id res chain seq x y z
N THR A 1 20.81 -7.78 17.77
CA THR A 1 20.55 -7.94 16.32
C THR A 1 20.85 -6.63 15.64
N MET A 2 21.70 -6.62 14.61
CA MET A 2 21.92 -5.40 13.80
C MET A 2 20.61 -5.04 13.08
N GLY A 3 20.23 -3.76 13.07
CA GLY A 3 19.08 -3.28 12.31
C GLY A 3 19.33 -3.34 10.79
N ALA A 4 18.26 -3.31 9.99
CA ALA A 4 18.36 -3.41 8.52
C ALA A 4 19.27 -2.35 7.89
N VAL A 5 19.35 -1.14 8.48
CA VAL A 5 20.26 -0.07 8.05
C VAL A 5 21.71 -0.51 8.16
N ALA A 6 22.13 -1.02 9.33
CA ALA A 6 23.53 -1.42 9.56
C ALA A 6 23.96 -2.58 8.65
N VAL A 7 23.06 -3.54 8.39
CA VAL A 7 23.34 -4.66 7.46
C VAL A 7 23.52 -4.15 6.03
N THR A 8 22.68 -3.19 5.61
CA THR A 8 22.76 -2.59 4.28
C THR A 8 24.02 -1.75 4.12
N GLU A 9 24.35 -0.92 5.10
CA GLU A 9 25.57 -0.10 5.10
C GLU A 9 26.81 -0.98 4.94
N GLN A 10 26.93 -2.04 5.75
CA GLN A 10 28.08 -2.93 5.69
C GLN A 10 28.22 -3.61 4.32
N ALA A 11 27.10 -3.98 3.69
CA ALA A 11 27.11 -4.57 2.36
C ALA A 11 27.61 -3.59 1.29
N ILE A 12 27.15 -2.34 1.33
CA ILE A 12 27.61 -1.29 0.41
C ILE A 12 29.09 -0.97 0.66
N ILE A 13 29.53 -0.92 1.92
CA ILE A 13 30.94 -0.70 2.27
C ILE A 13 31.83 -1.82 1.71
N ASN A 14 31.44 -3.07 1.93
CA ASN A 14 32.20 -4.21 1.41
C ASN A 14 32.27 -4.19 -0.11
N GLU A 15 31.15 -3.93 -0.80
CA GLU A 15 31.13 -3.81 -2.27
C GLU A 15 32.01 -2.65 -2.76
N ALA A 16 31.96 -1.49 -2.08
CA ALA A 16 32.80 -0.35 -2.42
C ALA A 16 34.29 -0.71 -2.29
N HIS A 17 34.70 -1.33 -1.18
CA HIS A 17 36.08 -1.73 -0.95
C HIS A 17 36.55 -2.83 -1.93
N GLU A 18 35.70 -3.82 -2.24
CA GLU A 18 35.98 -4.85 -3.25
C GLU A 18 36.24 -4.24 -4.64
N ARG A 19 35.60 -3.10 -4.94
CA ARG A 19 35.80 -2.32 -6.17
C ARG A 19 36.90 -1.26 -6.07
N GLY A 20 37.62 -1.19 -4.95
CA GLY A 20 38.71 -0.24 -4.75
C GLY A 20 38.29 1.20 -4.39
N PHE A 21 37.03 1.44 -4.05
CA PHE A 21 36.53 2.74 -3.62
C PHE A 21 36.75 2.96 -2.12
N VAL A 22 36.89 4.22 -1.71
CA VAL A 22 36.93 4.63 -0.31
C VAL A 22 35.59 5.22 0.07
N VAL A 23 34.98 4.69 1.14
CA VAL A 23 33.68 5.15 1.60
C VAL A 23 33.84 6.43 2.43
N PRO A 24 33.05 7.48 2.15
CA PRO A 24 33.12 8.73 2.90
C PRO A 24 32.57 8.60 4.32
N ASP A 25 32.92 9.55 5.18
CA ASP A 25 32.33 9.67 6.51
C ASP A 25 30.83 9.99 6.45
N ARG A 26 30.12 9.62 7.51
CA ARG A 26 28.68 9.87 7.62
C ARG A 26 28.43 11.38 7.71
N LYS A 27 27.63 11.91 6.78
CA LYS A 27 27.17 13.31 6.81
C LYS A 27 26.02 13.45 7.82
N ARG A 28 25.95 14.59 8.51
CA ARG A 28 24.73 15.00 9.22
C ARG A 28 23.78 15.63 8.22
N HIS A 29 22.53 15.18 8.22
CA HIS A 29 21.47 15.76 7.41
C HIS A 29 20.65 16.70 8.30
N GLU A 30 20.71 17.99 8.02
CA GLU A 30 19.89 19.02 8.66
C GLU A 30 18.73 19.41 7.71
N GLY A 31 17.54 19.68 8.26
CA GLY A 31 16.37 20.09 7.48
C GLY A 31 15.34 18.99 7.21
N ASN A 32 14.42 19.28 6.28
CA ASN A 32 13.32 18.38 5.93
C ASN A 32 13.82 17.21 5.06
N THR A 33 13.57 15.98 5.51
CA THR A 33 13.93 14.74 4.80
C THR A 33 12.71 14.04 4.19
N ALA A 34 11.55 14.69 4.19
CA ALA A 34 10.34 14.16 3.57
C ALA A 34 10.51 14.01 2.06
N ALA A 35 10.13 12.84 1.56
CA ALA A 35 10.08 12.52 0.14
C ALA A 35 8.65 12.12 -0.24
N ALA A 36 8.27 12.35 -1.50
CA ALA A 36 6.99 11.93 -2.02
C ALA A 36 6.84 10.41 -1.90
N GLY A 37 5.67 9.94 -1.45
CA GLY A 37 5.38 8.51 -1.37
C GLY A 37 5.12 7.87 -2.73
N ALA A 38 4.73 6.60 -2.74
CA ALA A 38 4.20 5.93 -3.93
C ALA A 38 2.92 6.59 -4.46
N TYR A 39 2.63 6.40 -5.74
CA TYR A 39 1.33 6.75 -6.32
C TYR A 39 0.31 5.65 -6.00
N VAL A 40 -0.87 6.05 -5.54
CA VAL A 40 -2.01 5.17 -5.32
C VAL A 40 -3.23 5.85 -5.96
N ALA A 41 -3.79 5.23 -6.99
CA ALA A 41 -4.93 5.76 -7.72
C ALA A 41 -6.21 5.64 -6.89
N TYR A 42 -7.22 6.48 -7.15
CA TYR A 42 -8.57 6.15 -6.68
C TYR A 42 -9.13 5.01 -7.54
N PRO A 43 -9.68 3.94 -6.93
CA PRO A 43 -10.26 2.88 -7.72
C PRO A 43 -11.59 3.31 -8.34
N LYS A 44 -11.95 2.72 -9.48
CA LYS A 44 -13.34 2.65 -9.92
C LYS A 44 -14.11 1.82 -8.89
N LYS A 45 -14.98 2.47 -8.14
CA LYS A 45 -15.70 1.87 -7.01
C LYS A 45 -16.70 0.81 -7.48
N GLY A 46 -16.97 -0.16 -6.61
CA GLY A 46 -17.99 -1.20 -6.84
C GLY A 46 -17.40 -2.56 -7.23
N LEU A 47 -18.26 -3.40 -7.81
CA LEU A 47 -17.91 -4.73 -8.30
C LEU A 47 -17.36 -4.67 -9.72
N HIS A 48 -16.30 -5.44 -9.96
CA HIS A 48 -15.69 -5.62 -11.28
C HIS A 48 -15.50 -7.10 -11.54
N ASP A 49 -15.77 -7.53 -12.77
CA ASP A 49 -15.62 -8.91 -13.21
C ASP A 49 -14.32 -9.10 -14.02
N TRP A 50 -13.81 -10.33 -14.02
CA TRP A 50 -12.66 -10.77 -14.81
C TRP A 50 -11.45 -9.85 -14.66
N ILE A 51 -10.93 -9.74 -13.44
CA ILE A 51 -9.87 -8.80 -13.11
C ILE A 51 -8.51 -9.45 -13.33
N GLY A 52 -7.63 -8.77 -14.06
CA GLY A 52 -6.21 -9.05 -14.10
C GLY A 52 -5.44 -8.07 -13.22
N ALA A 53 -4.29 -8.49 -12.71
CA ALA A 53 -3.30 -7.55 -12.20
C ALA A 53 -1.89 -7.86 -12.72
N ILE A 54 -1.18 -6.81 -13.12
CA ILE A 54 0.25 -6.86 -13.44
C ILE A 54 1.00 -6.10 -12.34
N ASP A 55 2.07 -6.70 -11.83
CA ASP A 55 2.94 -6.16 -10.78
C ASP A 55 4.36 -6.01 -11.31
N ILE A 56 4.99 -4.85 -11.07
CA ILE A 56 6.38 -4.61 -11.47
C ILE A 56 7.34 -5.30 -10.51
N ASN A 57 8.19 -6.15 -11.06
CA ASN A 57 9.17 -6.91 -10.31
C ASN A 57 10.13 -5.99 -9.53
N SER A 58 9.88 -5.86 -8.22
CA SER A 58 10.71 -5.07 -7.31
C SER A 58 10.94 -3.64 -7.81
N LEU A 59 9.85 -2.90 -8.07
CA LEU A 59 9.86 -1.58 -8.72
C LEU A 59 11.02 -0.67 -8.29
N TYR A 60 11.19 -0.42 -6.99
CA TYR A 60 12.22 0.52 -6.52
C TYR A 60 13.66 0.02 -6.71
N PRO A 61 14.04 -1.21 -6.28
CA PRO A 61 15.34 -1.78 -6.66
C PRO A 61 15.60 -1.78 -8.16
N SER A 62 14.58 -2.08 -8.97
CA SER A 62 14.70 -2.11 -10.43
C SER A 62 14.90 -0.71 -11.02
N ALA A 63 14.20 0.32 -10.51
CA ALA A 63 14.39 1.71 -10.90
C ALA A 63 15.78 2.24 -10.51
N ILE A 64 16.26 1.94 -9.30
CA ILE A 64 17.63 2.27 -8.84
C ILE A 64 18.66 1.67 -9.79
N ARG A 65 18.49 0.40 -10.18
CA ARG A 65 19.40 -0.28 -11.11
C ARG A 65 19.34 0.30 -12.52
N ALA A 66 18.14 0.53 -13.05
CA ALA A 66 17.94 1.02 -14.40
C ALA A 66 18.50 2.44 -14.57
N LEU A 67 18.25 3.32 -13.61
CA LEU A 67 18.73 4.71 -13.65
C LEU A 67 20.11 4.89 -12.99
N ASN A 68 20.81 3.79 -12.71
CA ASN A 68 22.15 3.78 -12.11
C ASN A 68 22.27 4.67 -10.86
N MET A 69 21.26 4.70 -10.00
CA MET A 69 21.17 5.63 -8.88
C MET A 69 22.16 5.27 -7.77
N ASP A 70 23.16 6.11 -7.58
CA ASP A 70 24.19 5.99 -6.55
C ASP A 70 24.74 7.39 -6.25
N PRO A 71 25.14 7.72 -5.01
CA PRO A 71 25.75 9.02 -4.73
C PRO A 71 26.97 9.32 -5.62
N ALA A 72 27.74 8.30 -6.00
CA ALA A 72 28.91 8.43 -6.86
C ALA A 72 28.58 8.63 -8.35
N THR A 73 27.34 8.40 -8.78
CA THR A 73 26.91 8.56 -10.18
C THR A 73 26.11 9.84 -10.40
N ILE A 74 25.85 10.64 -9.37
CA ILE A 74 25.20 11.94 -9.52
C ILE A 74 26.19 12.91 -10.16
N VAL A 75 25.78 13.54 -11.26
CA VAL A 75 26.57 14.58 -11.94
C VAL A 75 25.95 15.96 -11.81
N GLY A 76 24.63 16.03 -11.55
CA GLY A 76 23.96 17.28 -11.27
C GLY A 76 22.52 17.12 -10.81
N GLN A 77 21.90 18.24 -10.44
CA GLN A 77 20.53 18.33 -9.97
C GLN A 77 19.86 19.56 -10.56
N LEU A 78 18.64 19.41 -11.10
CA LEU A 78 17.76 20.54 -11.36
C LEU A 78 17.25 21.07 -10.02
N ARG A 79 17.58 22.31 -9.66
CA ARG A 79 17.18 22.89 -8.38
C ARG A 79 15.65 22.94 -8.30
N PRO A 80 15.03 22.36 -7.25
CA PRO A 80 13.58 22.10 -7.23
C PRO A 80 12.75 23.34 -6.84
N ASP A 81 13.09 24.53 -7.34
CA ASP A 81 12.48 25.80 -6.93
C ASP A 81 10.97 25.86 -7.23
N TYR A 82 10.56 25.45 -8.43
CA TYR A 82 9.15 25.45 -8.84
C TYR A 82 8.38 24.33 -8.15
N ASN A 83 9.03 23.18 -7.96
CA ASN A 83 8.43 22.07 -7.25
C ASN A 83 8.18 22.42 -5.78
N ASP A 84 9.16 22.99 -5.09
CA ASP A 84 9.06 23.35 -3.69
C ASP A 84 8.03 24.47 -3.48
N ALA A 85 8.03 25.50 -4.35
CA ALA A 85 6.99 26.53 -4.35
C ALA A 85 5.57 25.95 -4.51
N HIS A 86 5.39 24.98 -5.41
CA HIS A 86 4.10 24.30 -5.57
C HIS A 86 3.69 23.52 -4.32
N VAL A 87 4.62 22.79 -3.69
CA VAL A 87 4.33 22.02 -2.48
C VAL A 87 3.96 22.97 -1.34
N ASP A 88 4.69 24.07 -1.18
CA ASP A 88 4.42 25.09 -0.17
C ASP A 88 3.06 25.76 -0.38
N GLU A 89 2.68 26.08 -1.62
CA GLU A 89 1.36 26.61 -1.96
C GLU A 89 0.24 25.61 -1.62
N ALA A 90 0.41 24.34 -2.00
CA ALA A 90 -0.56 23.29 -1.68
C ALA A 90 -0.74 23.12 -0.16
N MET A 91 0.36 23.16 0.59
CA MET A 91 0.34 23.07 2.05
C MET A 91 -0.27 24.32 2.71
N GLY A 92 -0.03 25.51 2.14
CA GLY A 92 -0.71 26.75 2.53
C GLY A 92 -2.23 26.66 2.37
N ASN A 93 -2.69 25.91 1.36
CA ASN A 93 -4.09 25.58 1.12
C ASN A 93 -4.62 24.40 1.96
N LYS A 94 -3.97 24.09 3.09
CA LYS A 94 -4.34 23.03 4.06
C LYS A 94 -4.29 21.61 3.50
N LYS A 95 -3.67 21.38 2.35
CA LYS A 95 -3.37 20.00 1.90
C LYS A 95 -2.21 19.46 2.72
N SER A 96 -2.25 18.17 3.03
CA SER A 96 -1.09 17.45 3.55
C SER A 96 0.02 17.38 2.50
N PHE A 97 1.26 17.16 2.94
CA PHE A 97 2.38 16.94 2.03
C PHE A 97 2.11 15.82 1.02
N ALA A 98 1.46 14.72 1.44
CA ALA A 98 1.12 13.63 0.53
C ALA A 98 0.09 14.04 -0.55
N GLU A 99 -0.88 14.88 -0.20
CA GLU A 99 -1.91 15.40 -1.12
C GLU A 99 -1.33 16.44 -2.10
N ALA A 100 -0.27 17.16 -1.73
CA ALA A 100 0.44 18.07 -2.64
C ALA A 100 1.07 17.34 -3.84
N TRP A 101 1.31 16.03 -3.69
CA TRP A 101 1.85 15.17 -4.74
C TRP A 101 0.78 14.35 -5.48
N GLU A 102 -0.50 14.59 -5.23
CA GLU A 102 -1.56 13.86 -5.92
C GLU A 102 -1.59 14.19 -7.42
N GLY A 103 -1.66 13.16 -8.27
CA GLY A 103 -1.64 13.32 -9.73
C GLY A 103 -0.27 13.72 -10.32
N LYS A 104 0.77 13.88 -9.51
CA LYS A 104 2.14 14.18 -9.96
C LYS A 104 2.98 12.92 -10.16
N PHE A 105 3.68 12.88 -11.29
CA PHE A 105 4.51 11.75 -11.75
C PHE A 105 5.98 12.14 -12.01
N GLY A 106 6.36 13.34 -11.59
CA GLY A 106 7.69 13.93 -11.65
C GLY A 106 7.69 15.27 -10.93
N SER A 107 8.87 15.85 -10.70
CA SER A 107 9.00 17.23 -10.26
C SER A 107 8.55 18.18 -11.37
N THR A 108 8.23 19.42 -10.99
CA THR A 108 7.86 20.46 -11.96
C THR A 108 9.00 20.68 -12.96
N GLU A 109 10.24 20.75 -12.50
CA GLU A 109 11.43 20.95 -13.34
C GLU A 109 11.63 19.79 -14.33
N TYR A 110 11.43 18.54 -13.88
CA TYR A 110 11.44 17.40 -14.79
C TYR A 110 10.38 17.55 -15.88
N GLN A 111 9.16 17.96 -15.52
CA GLN A 111 8.08 18.14 -16.48
C GLN A 111 8.41 19.25 -17.50
N MET A 112 8.98 20.37 -17.05
CA MET A 112 9.44 21.46 -17.94
C MET A 112 10.49 20.98 -18.95
N VAL A 113 11.41 20.09 -18.53
CA VAL A 113 12.37 19.46 -19.44
C VAL A 113 11.67 18.56 -20.46
N MET A 114 10.74 17.72 -20.01
CA MET A 114 10.01 16.80 -20.89
C MET A 114 9.11 17.54 -21.89
N ASP A 115 8.54 18.68 -21.48
CA ASP A 115 7.72 19.55 -22.34
C ASP A 115 8.58 20.46 -23.24
N GLN A 116 9.91 20.41 -23.09
CA GLN A 116 10.87 21.28 -23.78
C GLN A 116 10.51 22.76 -23.65
N ASP A 117 10.20 23.18 -22.41
CA ASP A 117 9.86 24.57 -22.13
C ASP A 117 11.02 25.52 -22.51
N THR A 118 10.70 26.64 -23.18
CA THR A 118 11.69 27.61 -23.68
C THR A 118 11.65 28.95 -22.93
N VAL A 119 10.82 29.07 -21.90
CA VAL A 119 10.49 30.36 -21.25
C VAL A 119 11.05 30.40 -19.84
N ASP A 120 10.73 29.40 -19.04
CA ASP A 120 11.07 29.33 -17.63
C ASP A 120 12.49 28.79 -17.45
N GLU A 121 13.24 29.47 -16.59
CA GLU A 121 14.63 29.15 -16.30
C GLU A 121 14.74 28.20 -15.10
N ILE A 122 15.60 27.20 -15.23
CA ILE A 122 15.92 26.20 -14.22
C ILE A 122 17.41 26.30 -13.91
N VAL A 123 17.74 26.36 -12.62
CA VAL A 123 19.14 26.29 -12.18
C VAL A 123 19.58 24.83 -12.12
N VAL A 124 20.68 24.51 -12.80
CA VAL A 124 21.33 23.21 -12.78
C VAL A 124 22.57 23.29 -11.89
N GLU A 125 22.53 22.57 -10.78
CA GLU A 125 23.62 22.44 -9.82
C GLU A 125 24.48 21.23 -10.22
N TRP A 126 25.73 21.46 -10.65
CA TRP A 126 26.65 20.41 -11.10
C TRP A 126 27.59 19.95 -9.96
N GLU A 127 27.94 18.66 -9.90
CA GLU A 127 28.84 18.10 -8.87
C GLU A 127 30.34 18.33 -9.18
N ASP A 128 30.71 18.59 -10.44
CA ASP A 128 32.11 18.63 -10.91
C ASP A 128 32.78 20.02 -10.82
N ALA A 129 32.40 20.82 -9.81
CA ALA A 129 32.91 22.17 -9.55
C ALA A 129 32.68 23.19 -10.68
N ARG A 130 31.79 22.88 -11.65
CA ARG A 130 31.23 23.90 -12.55
C ARG A 130 30.35 24.84 -11.75
N SER A 131 30.33 26.11 -12.16
CA SER A 131 29.34 27.05 -11.65
C SER A 131 27.95 26.57 -12.03
N ASP A 132 26.97 26.84 -11.16
CA ASP A 132 25.56 26.67 -11.47
C ASP A 132 25.24 27.25 -12.85
N GLU A 133 24.50 26.49 -13.65
CA GLU A 133 24.13 26.88 -15.00
C GLU A 133 22.63 27.17 -15.02
N ILE A 134 22.22 28.30 -15.60
CA ILE A 134 20.81 28.66 -15.76
C ILE A 134 20.39 28.27 -17.17
N LEU A 135 19.47 27.31 -17.27
CA LEU A 135 19.02 26.74 -18.54
C LEU A 135 17.49 26.62 -18.57
N THR A 136 16.92 26.72 -19.75
CA THR A 136 15.51 26.37 -20.01
C THR A 136 15.32 24.85 -20.10
N GLY A 137 14.08 24.38 -19.96
CA GLY A 137 13.71 22.97 -20.14
C GLY A 137 14.19 22.39 -21.47
N ALA A 138 14.03 23.13 -22.58
CA ALA A 138 14.48 22.75 -23.91
C ALA A 138 16.00 22.59 -24.01
N GLN A 139 16.76 23.50 -23.39
CA GLN A 139 18.23 23.42 -23.38
C GLN A 139 18.72 22.20 -22.59
N ILE A 140 18.11 21.93 -21.44
CA ILE A 140 18.42 20.74 -20.63
C ILE A 140 18.05 19.47 -21.41
N TYR A 141 16.88 19.43 -22.04
CA TYR A 141 16.45 18.30 -22.87
C TYR A 141 17.47 18.02 -23.98
N LYS A 142 17.90 19.05 -24.71
CA LYS A 142 18.93 18.92 -25.74
C LYS A 142 20.22 18.33 -25.16
N LYS A 143 20.70 18.87 -24.04
CA LYS A 143 21.97 18.47 -23.40
C LYS A 143 21.96 17.01 -22.96
N ILE A 144 20.84 16.53 -22.43
CA ILE A 144 20.72 15.15 -21.91
C ILE A 144 20.34 14.18 -23.04
N PHE A 145 19.29 14.47 -23.81
CA PHE A 145 18.68 13.52 -24.74
C PHE A 145 19.25 13.56 -26.16
N LEU A 146 19.84 14.68 -26.60
CA LEU A 146 20.24 14.88 -28.00
C LEU A 146 21.76 14.96 -28.21
N GLU A 147 22.52 15.48 -27.24
CA GLU A 147 23.97 15.71 -27.39
C GLU A 147 24.83 14.45 -27.15
N GLY A 148 24.22 13.31 -26.82
CA GLY A 148 24.94 12.04 -26.63
C GLY A 148 25.76 11.96 -25.35
N ASN A 149 25.56 12.91 -24.43
CA ASN A 149 26.14 12.82 -23.09
C ASN A 149 25.63 11.54 -22.40
N PRO A 150 26.49 10.82 -21.65
CA PRO A 150 26.13 9.57 -21.01
C PRO A 150 25.33 9.80 -19.71
N TRP A 151 24.26 10.58 -19.81
CA TRP A 151 23.47 11.07 -18.69
C TRP A 151 22.02 10.60 -18.79
N MET A 152 21.45 10.23 -17.65
CA MET A 152 20.04 9.97 -17.45
C MET A 152 19.44 11.06 -16.57
N LEU A 153 18.18 11.40 -16.84
CA LEU A 153 17.40 12.32 -16.01
C LEU A 153 16.33 11.53 -15.28
N SER A 154 16.36 11.51 -13.94
CA SER A 154 15.27 10.93 -13.15
C SER A 154 14.04 11.85 -13.12
N ALA A 155 12.88 11.31 -12.74
CA ALA A 155 11.66 12.11 -12.57
C ALA A 155 11.76 13.18 -11.45
N ASN A 156 12.83 13.17 -10.65
CA ASN A 156 13.12 14.22 -9.66
C ASN A 156 13.98 15.37 -10.22
N GLY A 157 14.42 15.28 -11.48
CA GLY A 157 15.41 16.21 -12.01
C GLY A 157 16.84 15.93 -11.55
N THR A 158 17.12 14.79 -10.92
CA THR A 158 18.51 14.38 -10.63
C THR A 158 19.13 13.77 -11.88
N ILE A 159 20.33 14.22 -12.23
CA ILE A 159 21.09 13.78 -13.40
C ILE A 159 22.13 12.75 -12.95
N PHE A 160 22.07 11.54 -13.52
CA PHE A 160 22.97 10.43 -13.23
C PHE A 160 23.82 10.09 -14.45
N THR A 161 25.12 9.83 -14.28
CA THR A 161 25.96 9.26 -15.34
C THR A 161 25.78 7.74 -15.45
N TYR A 162 25.91 7.20 -16.65
CA TYR A 162 26.06 5.76 -16.90
C TYR A 162 27.41 5.38 -17.50
N GLU A 163 28.40 6.28 -17.50
CA GLU A 163 29.79 5.96 -17.92
C GLU A 163 30.43 4.86 -17.09
N HIS A 164 30.04 4.78 -15.82
CA HIS A 164 30.47 3.74 -14.89
C HIS A 164 29.30 3.26 -14.05
N LYS A 165 29.35 2.00 -13.61
CA LYS A 165 28.31 1.41 -12.76
C LYS A 165 28.45 1.91 -11.32
N GLY A 166 27.35 2.40 -10.75
CA GLY A 166 27.28 2.73 -9.32
C GLY A 166 27.50 1.50 -8.42
N ILE A 167 27.90 1.75 -7.17
CA ILE A 167 28.13 0.71 -6.17
C ILE A 167 26.82 0.02 -5.80
N ILE A 168 25.79 0.82 -5.46
CA ILE A 168 24.46 0.35 -5.07
C ILE A 168 23.78 -0.43 -6.21
N PRO A 169 23.65 0.10 -7.45
CA PRO A 169 23.14 -0.66 -8.59
C PRO A 169 23.89 -1.97 -8.84
N GLY A 170 25.21 -1.96 -8.69
CA GLY A 170 26.05 -3.12 -8.88
C GLY A 170 25.89 -4.18 -7.79
N LEU A 171 25.77 -3.78 -6.51
CA LEU A 171 25.45 -4.68 -5.40
C LEU A 171 24.08 -5.34 -5.59
N LEU A 172 23.08 -4.55 -5.98
CA LEU A 172 21.73 -5.04 -6.26
C LEU A 172 21.72 -6.05 -7.41
N GLU A 173 22.48 -5.78 -8.48
CA GLU A 173 22.64 -6.72 -9.60
C GLU A 173 23.28 -8.04 -9.14
N ARG A 174 24.34 -7.99 -8.34
CA ARG A 174 24.99 -9.18 -7.79
C ARG A 174 24.04 -9.98 -6.89
N TRP A 175 23.34 -9.32 -5.98
CA TRP A 175 22.34 -9.98 -5.12
C TRP A 175 21.18 -10.58 -5.89
N TYR A 176 20.77 -9.94 -6.99
CA TYR A 176 19.74 -10.48 -7.88
C TYR A 176 20.22 -11.76 -8.56
N LYS A 177 21.43 -11.76 -9.13
CA LYS A 177 22.05 -12.97 -9.74
C LYS A 177 22.20 -14.10 -8.72
N GLU A 178 22.70 -13.79 -7.52
CA GLU A 178 22.80 -14.76 -6.42
C GLU A 178 21.43 -15.35 -6.04
N ARG A 179 20.37 -14.53 -6.03
CA ARG A 179 19.01 -15.01 -5.76
C ARG A 179 18.50 -15.94 -6.86
N GLN A 180 18.72 -15.60 -8.13
CA GLN A 180 18.32 -16.46 -9.26
C GLN A 180 19.01 -17.82 -9.19
N GLU A 181 20.30 -17.85 -8.88
CA GLU A 181 21.03 -19.10 -8.69
C GLU A 181 20.44 -19.93 -7.55
N MET A 182 20.11 -19.31 -6.40
CA MET A 182 19.44 -20.01 -5.29
C MET A 182 18.06 -20.56 -5.68
N GLN A 183 17.31 -19.85 -6.53
CA GLN A 183 16.01 -20.33 -7.02
C GLN A 183 16.18 -21.51 -7.97
N LYS A 184 17.20 -21.49 -8.84
CA LYS A 184 17.55 -22.60 -9.71
C LYS A 184 17.94 -23.83 -8.91
N ILE A 185 18.87 -23.68 -7.95
CA ILE A 185 19.27 -24.77 -7.04
C ILE A 185 18.06 -25.34 -6.31
N LYS A 186 17.14 -24.49 -5.82
CA LYS A 186 15.88 -24.94 -5.20
C LYS A 186 15.06 -25.84 -6.14
N GLY A 187 14.95 -25.46 -7.41
CA GLY A 187 14.22 -26.24 -8.43
C GLY A 187 14.83 -27.61 -8.71
N GLU A 188 16.15 -27.73 -8.56
CA GLU A 188 16.90 -28.99 -8.74
C GLU A 188 16.81 -29.93 -7.54
N GLN A 189 16.38 -29.45 -6.36
CA GLN A 189 16.28 -30.29 -5.17
C GLN A 189 15.13 -31.28 -5.26
N THR A 190 15.33 -32.48 -4.73
CA THR A 190 14.32 -33.56 -4.72
C THR A 190 13.66 -33.73 -3.35
N THR A 191 14.39 -33.49 -2.24
CA THR A 191 13.86 -33.67 -0.89
C THR A 191 13.12 -32.43 -0.36
N PRO A 192 12.02 -32.59 0.42
CA PRO A 192 11.30 -31.47 1.02
C PRO A 192 12.19 -30.58 1.92
N GLU A 193 13.10 -31.17 2.68
CA GLU A 193 13.99 -30.46 3.60
C GLU A 193 14.96 -29.56 2.85
N SER A 194 15.55 -30.07 1.76
CA SER A 194 16.48 -29.28 0.93
C SER A 194 15.76 -28.16 0.18
N LYS A 195 14.57 -28.46 -0.38
CA LYS A 195 13.71 -27.42 -0.98
C LYS A 195 13.40 -26.31 0.02
N ALA A 196 13.01 -26.67 1.25
CA ALA A 196 12.71 -25.69 2.30
C ALA A 196 13.95 -24.87 2.73
N PHE A 197 15.14 -25.49 2.77
CA PHE A 197 16.38 -24.79 3.08
C PHE A 197 16.71 -23.72 2.04
N TRP A 198 16.71 -24.08 0.74
CA TRP A 198 17.00 -23.14 -0.33
C TRP A 198 15.90 -22.09 -0.51
N ASP A 199 14.65 -22.46 -0.24
CA ASP A 199 13.55 -21.49 -0.22
C ASP A 199 13.77 -20.42 0.85
N LYS A 200 14.14 -20.81 2.08
CA LYS A 200 14.48 -19.85 3.14
C LYS A 200 15.64 -18.95 2.73
N ARG A 201 16.69 -19.48 2.07
CA ARG A 201 17.84 -18.67 1.63
C ARG A 201 17.47 -17.65 0.56
N GLN A 202 16.72 -18.04 -0.47
CA GLN A 202 16.30 -17.09 -1.51
C GLN A 202 15.35 -16.03 -0.93
N LEU A 203 14.51 -16.38 0.05
CA LEU A 203 13.65 -15.43 0.76
C LEU A 203 14.46 -14.40 1.55
N VAL A 204 15.54 -14.80 2.22
CA VAL A 204 16.45 -13.85 2.89
C VAL A 204 17.05 -12.86 1.88
N LYS A 205 17.47 -13.34 0.69
CA LYS A 205 17.96 -12.44 -0.37
C LYS A 205 16.87 -11.50 -0.88
N LYS A 206 15.63 -11.97 -1.05
CA LYS A 206 14.47 -11.12 -1.40
C LYS A 206 14.24 -10.02 -0.35
N ILE A 207 14.31 -10.38 0.94
CA ILE A 207 14.17 -9.43 2.04
C ILE A 207 15.27 -8.37 1.97
N ASN A 208 16.52 -8.78 1.77
CA ASN A 208 17.65 -7.84 1.66
C ASN A 208 17.49 -6.86 0.49
N LEU A 209 17.09 -7.35 -0.70
CA LEU A 209 16.82 -6.52 -1.87
C LEU A 209 15.73 -5.47 -1.58
N ASN A 210 14.62 -5.89 -0.97
CA ASN A 210 13.50 -5.00 -0.64
C ASN A 210 13.85 -4.02 0.49
N SER A 211 14.64 -4.45 1.47
CA SER A 211 15.03 -3.61 2.60
C SER A 211 16.15 -2.62 2.27
N LEU A 212 16.99 -2.91 1.27
CA LEU A 212 18.11 -2.04 0.89
C LEU A 212 17.59 -0.66 0.51
N TYR A 213 16.56 -0.59 -0.32
CA TYR A 213 15.88 0.67 -0.68
C TYR A 213 15.46 1.45 0.58
N GLY A 214 14.70 0.82 1.48
CA GLY A 214 14.22 1.50 2.70
C GLY A 214 15.36 1.93 3.63
N ALA A 215 16.47 1.20 3.62
CA ALA A 215 17.65 1.53 4.40
C ALA A 215 18.41 2.73 3.82
N ILE A 216 18.65 2.79 2.51
CA ILE A 216 19.37 3.93 1.89
C ILE A 216 18.53 5.22 1.91
N LEU A 217 17.22 5.12 2.11
CA LEU A 217 16.33 6.28 2.28
C LEU A 217 16.11 6.69 3.73
N ASN A 218 16.77 6.02 4.68
CA ASN A 218 16.74 6.41 6.07
C ASN A 218 17.83 7.46 6.35
N PRO A 219 17.52 8.64 6.92
CA PRO A 219 18.51 9.66 7.25
C PRO A 219 19.64 9.19 8.19
N GLY A 220 19.45 8.10 8.92
CA GLY A 220 20.48 7.45 9.73
C GLY A 220 21.49 6.61 8.95
N CYS A 221 21.24 6.34 7.66
CA CYS A 221 22.15 5.62 6.77
C CYS A 221 23.25 6.55 6.24
N ARG A 222 24.49 6.06 6.21
CA ARG A 222 25.68 6.74 5.68
C ARG A 222 25.52 7.12 4.21
N PHE A 223 24.81 6.29 3.45
CA PHE A 223 24.59 6.47 2.02
C PHE A 223 23.26 7.19 1.71
N PHE A 224 22.65 7.82 2.72
CA PHE A 224 21.43 8.58 2.51
C PHE A 224 21.69 9.79 1.61
N ASP A 225 20.93 9.86 0.52
CA ASP A 225 20.83 11.04 -0.31
C ASP A 225 19.35 11.27 -0.65
N LYS A 226 18.82 12.44 -0.25
CA LYS A 226 17.42 12.81 -0.49
C LYS A 226 17.08 12.78 -1.98
N ARG A 227 18.04 13.10 -2.86
CA ARG A 227 17.87 13.11 -4.32
C ARG A 227 17.59 11.72 -4.83
N ILE A 228 18.29 10.70 -4.31
CA ILE A 228 18.07 9.30 -4.68
C ILE A 228 16.70 8.82 -4.20
N GLY A 229 16.28 9.20 -2.98
CA GLY A 229 14.97 8.83 -2.46
C GLY A 229 13.81 9.41 -3.25
N GLN A 230 13.89 10.69 -3.56
CA GLN A 230 12.90 11.36 -4.38
C GLN A 230 12.94 10.86 -5.84
N SER A 231 14.12 10.61 -6.41
CA SER A 231 14.28 10.00 -7.74
C SER A 231 13.63 8.62 -7.82
N THR A 232 13.86 7.77 -6.81
CA THR A 232 13.33 6.40 -6.79
C THR A 232 11.80 6.41 -6.77
N THR A 233 11.21 7.25 -5.92
CA THR A 233 9.76 7.32 -5.75
C THR A 233 9.10 7.94 -6.98
N LEU A 234 9.57 9.10 -7.46
CA LEU A 234 8.98 9.77 -8.62
C LEU A 234 9.16 8.96 -9.92
N SER A 235 10.34 8.39 -10.17
CA SER A 235 10.53 7.53 -11.34
C SER A 235 9.67 6.28 -11.24
N GLY A 236 9.49 5.71 -10.04
CA GLY A 236 8.55 4.61 -9.81
C GLY A 236 7.11 4.98 -10.16
N ARG A 237 6.64 6.17 -9.77
CA ARG A 237 5.31 6.67 -10.15
C ARG A 237 5.15 6.79 -11.67
N ASN A 238 6.16 7.33 -12.33
CA ASN A 238 6.17 7.50 -13.79
C ASN A 238 6.07 6.13 -14.50
N ILE A 239 6.87 5.15 -14.08
CA ILE A 239 6.85 3.78 -14.62
C ILE A 239 5.47 3.13 -14.39
N ALA A 240 4.92 3.24 -13.18
CA ALA A 240 3.60 2.67 -12.86
C ALA A 240 2.45 3.34 -13.66
N LYS A 241 2.53 4.66 -13.88
CA LYS A 241 1.61 5.38 -14.77
C LYS A 241 1.69 4.87 -16.19
N PHE A 242 2.91 4.70 -16.71
CA PHE A 242 3.14 4.18 -18.05
C PHE A 242 2.55 2.77 -18.20
N MET A 243 2.86 1.87 -17.27
CA MET A 243 2.29 0.51 -17.26
C MET A 243 0.76 0.55 -17.33
N SER A 244 0.11 1.37 -16.50
CA SER A 244 -1.35 1.50 -16.49
C SER A 244 -1.89 2.07 -17.81
N SER A 245 -1.23 3.11 -18.35
CA SER A 245 -1.61 3.71 -19.62
C SER A 245 -1.45 2.74 -20.79
N GLU A 246 -0.44 1.88 -20.74
CA GLU A 246 -0.14 0.92 -21.80
C GLU A 246 -1.08 -0.27 -21.77
N VAL A 247 -1.41 -0.80 -20.58
CA VAL A 247 -2.46 -1.81 -20.41
C VAL A 247 -3.77 -1.29 -21.01
N ASN A 248 -4.15 -0.04 -20.71
CA ASN A 248 -5.35 0.55 -21.30
C ASN A 248 -5.25 0.69 -22.82
N ARG A 249 -4.08 1.05 -23.35
CA ARG A 249 -3.85 1.15 -24.80
C ARG A 249 -4.00 -0.20 -25.49
N ILE A 250 -3.44 -1.28 -24.91
CA ILE A 250 -3.51 -2.62 -25.49
C ILE A 250 -4.96 -3.10 -25.55
N ILE A 251 -5.77 -2.81 -24.51
CA ILE A 251 -7.16 -3.25 -24.43
C ILE A 251 -8.11 -2.36 -25.26
N THR A 252 -7.95 -1.04 -25.20
CA THR A 252 -8.93 -0.07 -25.72
C THR A 252 -8.46 0.73 -26.94
N GLY A 253 -7.18 0.65 -27.29
CA GLY A 253 -6.53 1.49 -28.29
C GLY A 253 -6.17 2.90 -27.81
N LYS A 254 -6.58 3.32 -26.60
CA LYS A 254 -6.34 4.68 -26.07
C LYS A 254 -5.31 4.67 -24.94
N LYS A 255 -4.33 5.59 -24.99
CA LYS A 255 -3.38 5.80 -23.89
C LYS A 255 -4.02 6.64 -22.79
N ASP A 256 -4.44 5.98 -21.72
CA ASP A 256 -4.88 6.64 -20.50
C ASP A 256 -4.69 5.72 -19.27
N HIS A 257 -3.89 6.17 -18.31
CA HIS A 257 -3.63 5.46 -17.05
C HIS A 257 -4.85 5.31 -16.11
N VAL A 258 -5.94 6.05 -16.36
CA VAL A 258 -7.23 5.91 -15.65
C VAL A 258 -8.37 5.53 -16.60
N GLY A 259 -8.03 5.04 -17.80
CA GLY A 259 -8.96 4.74 -18.87
C GLY A 259 -9.88 3.56 -18.58
N ASP A 260 -10.75 3.23 -19.54
CA ASP A 260 -11.90 2.34 -19.38
C ASP A 260 -11.56 0.95 -18.83
N SER A 261 -10.42 0.37 -19.21
CA SER A 261 -10.02 -0.96 -18.74
C SER A 261 -9.36 -0.94 -17.36
N ILE A 262 -8.90 0.21 -16.87
CA ILE A 262 -8.19 0.32 -15.59
C ILE A 262 -9.18 0.44 -14.45
N ILE A 263 -9.01 -0.40 -13.43
CA ILE A 263 -9.85 -0.44 -12.23
C ILE A 263 -9.15 0.31 -11.10
N TYR A 264 -7.87 0.03 -10.87
CA TYR A 264 -7.11 0.55 -9.73
C TYR A 264 -5.60 0.43 -9.98
N GLY A 265 -4.81 1.31 -9.36
CA GLY A 265 -3.35 1.22 -9.34
C GLY A 265 -2.83 1.40 -7.92
N ASP A 266 -1.98 0.48 -7.45
CA ASP A 266 -1.38 0.51 -6.11
C ASP A 266 0.13 0.38 -6.23
N THR A 267 0.83 1.52 -6.18
CA THR A 267 2.30 1.62 -6.16
C THR A 267 2.99 1.05 -7.41
N ASP A 268 3.13 -0.27 -7.47
CA ASP A 268 3.82 -1.08 -8.46
C ASP A 268 2.89 -2.00 -9.24
N SER A 269 1.61 -2.05 -8.86
CA SER A 269 0.61 -2.90 -9.50
C SER A 269 -0.49 -2.11 -10.21
N VAL A 270 -0.97 -2.64 -11.34
CA VAL A 270 -2.18 -2.19 -12.02
C VAL A 270 -3.22 -3.30 -12.04
N TYR A 271 -4.45 -2.98 -11.65
CA TYR A 271 -5.63 -3.83 -11.74
C TYR A 271 -6.49 -3.36 -12.90
N PHE A 272 -6.88 -4.29 -13.76
CA PHE A 272 -7.58 -3.99 -15.00
C PHE A 272 -8.57 -5.10 -15.36
N SER A 273 -9.48 -4.80 -16.29
CA SER A 273 -10.37 -5.80 -16.89
C SER A 273 -10.63 -5.48 -18.36
N ALA A 274 -10.52 -6.50 -19.21
CA ALA A 274 -10.98 -6.43 -20.59
C ALA A 274 -12.50 -6.61 -20.71
N TRP A 275 -13.16 -7.09 -19.66
CA TRP A 275 -14.59 -7.43 -19.66
C TRP A 275 -15.51 -6.29 -20.11
N PRO A 276 -15.34 -5.03 -19.66
CA PRO A 276 -16.21 -3.94 -20.10
C PRO A 276 -16.20 -3.71 -21.61
N ILE A 277 -15.12 -4.12 -22.29
CA ILE A 277 -14.93 -3.96 -23.73
C ILE A 277 -15.53 -5.15 -24.50
N ILE A 278 -15.37 -6.37 -23.98
CA ILE A 278 -15.75 -7.60 -24.69
C ILE A 278 -17.14 -8.15 -24.33
N LYS A 279 -17.74 -7.71 -23.21
CA LYS A 279 -19.01 -8.26 -22.69
C LYS A 279 -20.14 -8.30 -23.71
N ASP A 280 -20.23 -7.29 -24.59
CA ASP A 280 -21.32 -7.20 -25.57
C ASP A 280 -21.11 -8.20 -26.71
N ALA A 281 -19.87 -8.44 -27.13
CA ALA A 281 -19.52 -9.46 -28.13
C ALA A 281 -19.77 -10.87 -27.57
N VAL A 282 -19.41 -11.09 -26.30
CA VAL A 282 -19.67 -12.36 -25.61
C VAL A 282 -21.17 -12.61 -25.45
N ALA A 283 -21.95 -11.60 -25.06
CA ALA A 283 -23.40 -11.71 -24.93
C ALA A 283 -24.11 -12.00 -26.27
N LYS A 284 -23.54 -11.53 -27.40
CA LYS A 284 -24.03 -11.81 -28.75
C LYS A 284 -23.57 -13.17 -29.30
N GLY A 285 -22.69 -13.89 -28.59
CA GLY A 285 -22.09 -15.14 -29.05
C GLY A 285 -21.04 -14.96 -30.16
N GLU A 286 -20.55 -13.73 -30.35
CA GLU A 286 -19.48 -13.43 -31.33
C GLU A 286 -18.09 -13.87 -30.83
N MET A 287 -17.95 -14.05 -29.51
CA MET A 287 -16.72 -14.43 -28.85
C MET A 287 -17.01 -15.38 -27.68
N GLU A 288 -16.24 -16.47 -27.59
CA GLU A 288 -16.23 -17.30 -26.39
C GLU A 288 -15.37 -16.65 -25.31
N TRP A 289 -15.80 -16.74 -24.05
CA TRP A 289 -15.04 -16.22 -22.91
C TRP A 289 -15.09 -17.18 -21.73
N ASP A 290 -13.92 -17.63 -21.32
CA ASP A 290 -13.76 -18.52 -20.17
C ASP A 290 -12.52 -18.15 -19.34
N LYS A 291 -12.31 -18.88 -18.24
CA LYS A 291 -11.18 -18.66 -17.32
C LYS A 291 -9.82 -18.81 -17.99
N ASN A 292 -9.67 -19.73 -18.95
CA ASN A 292 -8.40 -20.01 -19.61
C ASN A 292 -8.07 -18.93 -20.65
N LEU A 293 -9.05 -18.52 -21.44
CA LEU A 293 -8.92 -17.41 -22.40
C LEU A 293 -8.58 -16.10 -21.68
N CYS A 294 -9.23 -15.83 -20.54
CA CYS A 294 -8.93 -14.68 -19.70
C CYS A 294 -7.47 -14.70 -19.20
N VAL A 295 -6.98 -15.83 -18.69
CA VAL A 295 -5.58 -15.98 -18.25
C VAL A 295 -4.63 -15.75 -19.42
N GLN A 296 -4.86 -16.40 -20.57
CA GLN A 296 -4.02 -16.25 -21.75
C GLN A 296 -3.99 -14.81 -22.26
N LEU A 297 -5.13 -14.12 -22.32
CA LEU A 297 -5.17 -12.71 -22.73
C LEU A 297 -4.34 -11.85 -21.78
N TYR A 298 -4.49 -12.06 -20.46
CA TYR A 298 -3.84 -11.21 -19.47
C TYR A 298 -2.33 -11.49 -19.36
N ASP A 299 -1.88 -12.72 -19.60
CA ASP A 299 -0.46 -13.04 -19.78
C ASP A 299 0.11 -12.33 -21.01
N ASN A 300 -0.58 -12.41 -22.17
CA ASN A 300 -0.16 -11.71 -23.39
C ASN A 300 -0.10 -10.18 -23.23
N ILE A 301 -1.02 -9.59 -22.46
CA ILE A 301 -0.98 -8.15 -22.15
C ILE A 301 0.27 -7.81 -21.33
N ALA A 302 0.61 -8.63 -20.32
CA ALA A 302 1.81 -8.42 -19.52
C ALA A 302 3.10 -8.50 -20.37
N GLU A 303 3.16 -9.45 -21.30
CA GLU A 303 4.28 -9.60 -22.25
C GLU A 303 4.41 -8.38 -23.17
N GLN A 304 3.32 -7.91 -23.77
CA GLN A 304 3.33 -6.70 -24.61
C GLN A 304 3.75 -5.44 -23.87
N VAL A 305 3.36 -5.29 -22.60
CA VAL A 305 3.84 -4.18 -21.75
C VAL A 305 5.36 -4.27 -21.54
N ASN A 306 5.91 -5.47 -21.36
CA ASN A 306 7.35 -5.66 -21.17
C ASN A 306 8.17 -5.27 -22.41
N GLU A 307 7.65 -5.50 -23.62
CA GLU A 307 8.34 -5.12 -24.86
C GLU A 307 8.55 -3.61 -25.01
N VAL A 308 7.68 -2.80 -24.40
CA VAL A 308 7.70 -1.34 -24.56
C VAL A 308 8.37 -0.59 -23.41
N PHE A 309 8.65 -1.24 -22.27
CA PHE A 309 9.35 -0.60 -21.15
C PHE A 309 10.71 -0.01 -21.57
N PRO A 310 11.57 -0.68 -22.35
CA PRO A 310 12.87 -0.11 -22.71
C PRO A 310 12.76 1.18 -23.53
N ARG A 311 11.75 1.27 -24.40
CA ARG A 311 11.45 2.50 -25.13
C ARG A 311 10.97 3.61 -24.19
N HIS A 312 10.03 3.30 -23.29
CA HIS A 312 9.56 4.28 -22.30
C HIS A 312 10.70 4.79 -21.42
N MET A 313 11.58 3.92 -20.94
CA MET A 313 12.73 4.31 -20.13
C MET A 313 13.69 5.22 -20.89
N LYS A 314 13.89 4.98 -22.20
CA LYS A 314 14.68 5.85 -23.07
C LYS A 314 14.02 7.22 -23.25
N GLU A 315 12.71 7.25 -23.54
CA GLU A 315 11.95 8.48 -23.78
C GLU A 315 11.81 9.31 -22.50
N ALA A 316 11.52 8.69 -21.36
CA ALA A 316 11.24 9.38 -20.11
C ALA A 316 12.51 9.80 -19.34
N PHE A 317 13.62 9.06 -19.47
CA PHE A 317 14.78 9.24 -18.60
C PHE A 317 16.13 9.24 -19.34
N ASN A 318 16.13 9.16 -20.67
CA ASN A 318 17.32 8.91 -21.48
C ASN A 318 18.05 7.61 -21.13
N CYS A 319 17.34 6.65 -20.52
CA CYS A 319 17.91 5.39 -20.06
C CYS A 319 18.39 4.53 -21.24
N PRO A 320 19.63 3.98 -21.21
CA PRO A 320 20.08 3.00 -22.19
C PRO A 320 19.14 1.79 -22.27
N ARG A 321 19.01 1.19 -23.46
CA ARG A 321 18.08 0.08 -23.69
C ARG A 321 18.30 -1.10 -22.74
N GLU A 322 19.56 -1.51 -22.56
CA GLU A 322 19.96 -2.60 -21.65
C GLU A 322 19.52 -2.37 -20.20
N ASN A 323 19.54 -1.11 -19.75
CA ASN A 323 19.09 -0.73 -18.42
C ASN A 323 17.56 -0.67 -18.36
N GLY A 324 16.91 -0.23 -19.44
CA GLY A 324 15.46 -0.21 -19.56
C GLY A 324 14.82 -1.60 -19.50
N GLU A 325 15.52 -2.63 -19.99
CA GLU A 325 15.08 -4.04 -19.95
C GLU A 325 15.05 -4.63 -18.52
N ILE A 326 15.62 -3.93 -17.54
CA ILE A 326 15.54 -4.31 -16.11
C ILE A 326 14.11 -4.14 -15.59
N ILE A 327 13.33 -3.20 -16.14
CA ILE A 327 11.94 -2.97 -15.73
C ILE A 327 11.06 -4.03 -16.40
N GLN A 328 10.43 -4.87 -15.60
CA GLN A 328 9.53 -5.92 -16.06
C GLN A 328 8.34 -6.06 -15.11
N GLY A 329 7.15 -6.25 -15.69
CA GLY A 329 5.93 -6.60 -15.00
C GLY A 329 5.56 -8.07 -15.22
N GLY A 330 5.10 -8.74 -14.17
CA GLY A 330 4.52 -10.07 -14.24
C GLY A 330 3.03 -10.03 -13.94
N ARG A 331 2.23 -10.86 -14.61
CA ARG A 331 0.83 -11.04 -14.24
C ARG A 331 0.76 -11.76 -12.88
N GLU A 332 0.32 -11.03 -11.85
CA GLU A 332 0.26 -11.52 -10.47
C GLU A 332 -1.01 -12.36 -10.27
N ILE A 333 -2.19 -11.78 -10.55
CA ILE A 333 -3.49 -12.42 -10.26
C ILE A 333 -4.41 -12.41 -11.47
N VAL A 334 -5.29 -13.41 -11.54
CA VAL A 334 -6.55 -13.36 -12.28
C VAL A 334 -7.69 -13.73 -11.34
N ALA A 335 -8.69 -12.86 -11.27
CA ALA A 335 -9.83 -12.98 -10.38
C ALA A 335 -11.14 -12.93 -11.15
N ILE A 336 -12.12 -13.70 -10.68
CA ILE A 336 -13.44 -13.74 -11.34
C ILE A 336 -14.25 -12.49 -11.03
N LYS A 337 -14.15 -12.00 -9.79
CA LYS A 337 -14.84 -10.82 -9.29
C LYS A 337 -13.99 -10.13 -8.23
N GLY A 338 -14.13 -8.82 -8.12
CA GLY A 338 -13.50 -8.04 -7.07
C GLY A 338 -14.33 -6.83 -6.67
N LEU A 339 -14.14 -6.40 -5.42
CA LEU A 339 -14.84 -5.29 -4.79
C LEU A 339 -13.82 -4.21 -4.45
N TYR A 340 -14.01 -3.01 -4.99
CA TYR A 340 -13.12 -1.86 -4.75
C TYR A 340 -13.86 -0.73 -4.05
N ILE A 341 -13.31 -0.25 -2.94
CA ILE A 341 -13.99 0.71 -2.05
C ILE A 341 -13.28 2.07 -2.09
N THR A 342 -11.98 2.07 -1.77
CA THR A 342 -11.13 3.26 -1.75
C THR A 342 -9.65 2.84 -1.82
N LYS A 343 -8.73 3.81 -1.83
CA LYS A 343 -7.28 3.56 -1.81
C LYS A 343 -6.93 2.54 -0.71
N LYS A 344 -6.22 1.48 -1.09
CA LYS A 344 -5.79 0.36 -0.24
C LYS A 344 -6.91 -0.44 0.44
N ARG A 345 -8.16 -0.32 -0.03
CA ARG A 345 -9.34 -1.05 0.49
C ARG A 345 -10.07 -1.74 -0.65
N TYR A 346 -9.75 -3.01 -0.87
CA TYR A 346 -10.33 -3.83 -1.93
C TYR A 346 -10.22 -5.33 -1.63
N ALA A 347 -10.98 -6.14 -2.36
CA ALA A 347 -10.85 -7.59 -2.37
C ALA A 347 -11.05 -8.19 -3.75
N CYS A 348 -10.36 -9.30 -4.04
CA CYS A 348 -10.51 -10.06 -5.29
C CYS A 348 -10.63 -11.55 -5.00
N LEU A 349 -11.55 -12.23 -5.69
CA LEU A 349 -11.69 -13.69 -5.68
C LEU A 349 -10.81 -14.29 -6.78
N ILE A 350 -9.59 -14.65 -6.40
CA ILE A 350 -8.53 -15.11 -7.30
C ILE A 350 -8.74 -16.57 -7.65
N TYR A 351 -8.73 -16.90 -8.95
CA TYR A 351 -8.70 -18.27 -9.42
C TYR A 351 -7.35 -18.67 -10.02
N ASP A 352 -6.51 -17.70 -10.41
CA ASP A 352 -5.13 -17.93 -10.86
C ASP A 352 -4.16 -16.96 -10.17
N LEU A 353 -3.12 -17.49 -9.52
CA LEU A 353 -2.08 -16.73 -8.84
C LEU A 353 -0.71 -17.16 -9.38
N GLU A 354 -0.03 -16.30 -10.13
CA GLU A 354 1.27 -16.57 -10.75
C GLU A 354 1.34 -17.92 -11.50
N GLY A 355 0.24 -18.31 -12.18
CA GLY A 355 0.09 -19.55 -12.95
C GLY A 355 -0.45 -20.73 -12.13
N ALA A 356 -0.61 -20.58 -10.82
CA ALA A 356 -1.19 -21.59 -9.95
C ALA A 356 -2.71 -21.43 -9.85
N ARG A 357 -3.44 -22.46 -10.30
CA ARG A 357 -4.91 -22.53 -10.20
C ARG A 357 -5.37 -22.78 -8.76
N LEU A 358 -6.17 -21.85 -8.25
CA LEU A 358 -6.67 -21.85 -6.85
C LEU A 358 -8.14 -22.25 -6.72
N ASP A 359 -8.80 -22.55 -7.84
CA ASP A 359 -10.22 -22.88 -7.92
C ASP A 359 -10.48 -24.38 -8.18
N ARG A 360 -9.52 -25.25 -7.82
CA ARG A 360 -9.66 -26.71 -7.98
C ARG A 360 -10.57 -27.33 -6.91
N ASP A 361 -10.43 -26.86 -5.67
CA ASP A 361 -11.15 -27.39 -4.49
C ASP A 361 -12.20 -26.40 -3.95
N GLY A 362 -12.56 -25.37 -4.73
CA GLY A 362 -13.49 -24.32 -4.31
C GLY A 362 -13.58 -23.16 -5.29
N PRO A 363 -14.26 -22.05 -4.93
CA PRO A 363 -14.48 -20.92 -5.83
C PRO A 363 -13.22 -20.07 -6.12
N GLY A 364 -12.13 -20.32 -5.40
CA GLY A 364 -10.87 -19.57 -5.49
C GLY A 364 -10.41 -19.08 -4.11
N LYS A 365 -9.46 -18.14 -4.10
CA LYS A 365 -8.87 -17.54 -2.90
C LYS A 365 -9.17 -16.05 -2.84
N VAL A 366 -9.77 -15.61 -1.73
CA VAL A 366 -10.00 -14.17 -1.50
C VAL A 366 -8.70 -13.49 -1.06
N LYS A 367 -8.20 -12.56 -1.88
CA LYS A 367 -7.17 -11.57 -1.50
C LYS A 367 -7.88 -10.31 -1.03
N ALA A 368 -7.76 -9.97 0.26
CA ALA A 368 -8.40 -8.81 0.89
C ALA A 368 -7.33 -7.87 1.44
N MET A 369 -7.36 -6.60 1.01
CA MET A 369 -6.39 -5.58 1.35
C MET A 369 -7.06 -4.42 2.10
N GLY A 370 -6.54 -4.08 3.28
CA GLY A 370 -7.03 -2.98 4.12
C GLY A 370 -8.46 -3.11 4.64
N LEU A 371 -9.10 -4.27 4.46
CA LEU A 371 -10.46 -4.54 4.93
C LEU A 371 -10.49 -4.97 6.40
N ASP A 372 -11.60 -4.64 7.07
CA ASP A 372 -11.80 -4.89 8.50
C ASP A 372 -11.69 -6.37 8.90
N LEU A 373 -11.98 -7.29 7.98
CA LEU A 373 -11.83 -8.73 8.16
C LEU A 373 -10.38 -9.22 8.35
N LYS A 374 -9.37 -8.38 8.07
CA LYS A 374 -7.95 -8.68 8.32
C LYS A 374 -7.34 -7.85 9.45
N ARG A 375 -8.11 -6.94 10.05
CA ARG A 375 -7.56 -6.03 11.07
C ARG A 375 -7.56 -6.67 12.44
N SER A 376 -6.44 -6.48 13.15
CA SER A 376 -6.27 -6.96 14.53
C SER A 376 -7.21 -6.32 15.55
N ASP A 377 -7.85 -5.19 15.21
CA ASP A 377 -8.84 -4.49 16.03
C ASP A 377 -10.30 -4.89 15.71
N THR A 378 -10.51 -5.93 14.90
CA THR A 378 -11.82 -6.56 14.68
C THR A 378 -11.87 -7.92 15.37
N PRO A 379 -12.90 -8.27 16.17
CA PRO A 379 -13.03 -9.61 16.78
C PRO A 379 -13.06 -10.74 15.74
N LYS A 380 -12.54 -11.93 16.10
CA LYS A 380 -12.43 -13.07 15.17
C LYS A 380 -13.78 -13.49 14.57
N SER A 381 -14.82 -13.59 15.40
CA SER A 381 -16.18 -13.90 14.93
C SER A 381 -16.73 -12.91 13.91
N ILE A 382 -16.36 -11.62 14.03
CA ILE A 382 -16.72 -10.58 13.07
C ILE A 382 -15.87 -10.67 11.81
N GLN A 383 -14.57 -10.96 11.94
CA GLN A 383 -13.72 -11.21 10.77
C GLN A 383 -14.24 -12.37 9.93
N ASP A 384 -14.68 -13.45 10.59
CA ASP A 384 -15.21 -14.65 9.93
C ASP A 384 -16.55 -14.34 9.25
N PHE A 385 -17.45 -13.64 9.95
CA PHE A 385 -18.72 -13.18 9.37
C PHE A 385 -18.51 -12.27 8.15
N LEU A 386 -17.65 -11.24 8.26
CA LEU A 386 -17.32 -10.35 7.16
C LEU A 386 -16.68 -11.10 5.98
N SER A 387 -15.89 -12.15 6.26
CA SER A 387 -15.31 -13.00 5.22
C SER A 387 -16.37 -13.82 4.49
N THR A 388 -17.36 -14.36 5.22
CA THR A 388 -18.48 -15.12 4.65
C THR A 388 -19.34 -14.28 3.73
N ILE A 389 -19.78 -13.09 4.19
CA ILE A 389 -20.61 -12.21 3.35
C ILE A 389 -19.82 -11.70 2.13
N LEU A 390 -18.52 -11.37 2.30
CA LEU A 390 -17.68 -10.96 1.19
C LEU A 390 -17.52 -12.06 0.15
N LEU A 391 -17.26 -13.30 0.59
CA LEU A 391 -17.15 -14.44 -0.31
C LEU A 391 -18.47 -14.63 -1.07
N GLY A 392 -19.60 -14.58 -0.37
CA GLY A 392 -20.94 -14.65 -0.94
C GLY A 392 -21.16 -13.64 -2.07
N VAL A 393 -20.91 -12.35 -1.80
CA VAL A 393 -21.00 -11.27 -2.80
C VAL A 393 -20.07 -11.53 -4.00
N LEU A 394 -18.84 -12.00 -3.74
CA LEU A 394 -17.88 -12.30 -4.80
C LEU A 394 -18.27 -13.54 -5.63
N THR A 395 -19.06 -14.45 -5.07
CA THR A 395 -19.60 -15.64 -5.77
C THR A 395 -20.98 -15.42 -6.38
N GLY A 396 -21.64 -14.28 -6.11
CA GLY A 396 -22.90 -13.90 -6.75
C GLY A 396 -24.13 -13.87 -5.85
N ASP A 397 -23.97 -13.90 -4.52
CA ASP A 397 -25.09 -13.61 -3.61
C ASP A 397 -25.69 -12.23 -3.94
N ASP A 398 -27.01 -12.19 -4.03
CA ASP A 398 -27.76 -10.96 -4.19
C ASP A 398 -27.90 -10.21 -2.85
N ARG A 399 -28.48 -9.01 -2.95
CA ARG A 399 -28.69 -8.12 -1.82
C ARG A 399 -29.49 -8.81 -0.70
N ASP A 400 -30.58 -9.49 -1.05
CA ASP A 400 -31.52 -10.03 -0.07
C ASP A 400 -30.91 -11.21 0.70
N THR A 401 -30.18 -12.08 -0.01
CA THR A 401 -29.39 -13.17 0.62
C THR A 401 -28.37 -12.63 1.63
N VAL A 402 -27.71 -11.51 1.30
CA VAL A 402 -26.73 -10.89 2.20
C VAL A 402 -27.41 -10.25 3.41
N ILE A 403 -28.56 -9.61 3.22
CA ILE A 403 -29.37 -9.02 4.31
C ILE A 403 -29.82 -10.10 5.29
N GLU A 404 -30.30 -11.24 4.81
CA GLU A 404 -30.68 -12.37 5.65
C GLU A 404 -29.51 -12.86 6.52
N LYS A 405 -28.33 -13.06 5.90
CA LYS A 405 -27.11 -13.43 6.63
C LYS A 405 -26.72 -12.41 7.70
N ILE A 406 -26.92 -11.11 7.44
CA ILE A 406 -26.67 -10.05 8.43
C ILE A 406 -27.69 -10.11 9.56
N ARG A 407 -28.97 -10.32 9.27
CA ARG A 407 -30.03 -10.43 10.29
C ARG A 407 -29.79 -11.62 11.21
N ASP A 408 -29.49 -12.80 10.66
CA ASP A 408 -29.19 -14.00 11.43
C ASP A 408 -27.99 -13.78 12.36
N PHE A 409 -26.91 -13.20 11.82
CA PHE A 409 -25.73 -12.89 12.63
C PHE A 409 -26.00 -11.87 13.73
N LYS A 410 -26.83 -10.84 13.48
CA LYS A 410 -27.24 -9.88 14.52
C LYS A 410 -28.03 -10.56 15.63
N GLN A 411 -28.96 -11.48 15.30
CA GLN A 411 -29.72 -12.23 16.30
C GLN A 411 -28.78 -13.06 17.19
N ASP A 412 -27.88 -13.83 16.60
CA ASP A 412 -26.87 -14.60 17.34
C ASP A 412 -25.96 -13.70 18.20
N PHE A 413 -25.58 -12.54 17.67
CA PHE A 413 -24.73 -11.60 18.39
C PHE A 413 -25.45 -10.96 19.58
N LYS A 414 -26.77 -10.71 19.49
CA LYS A 414 -27.57 -10.17 20.60
C LYS A 414 -27.54 -11.07 21.84
N HIS A 415 -27.50 -12.39 21.66
CA HIS A 415 -27.47 -13.34 22.78
C HIS A 415 -26.14 -13.41 23.54
N ARG A 416 -25.08 -12.77 23.04
CA ARG A 416 -23.78 -12.75 23.73
C ARG A 416 -23.80 -11.83 24.96
N PRO A 417 -22.97 -12.10 25.97
CA PRO A 417 -22.79 -11.18 27.09
C PRO A 417 -22.33 -9.79 26.63
N ALA A 418 -22.84 -8.73 27.26
CA ALA A 418 -22.58 -7.36 26.84
C ALA A 418 -21.09 -6.99 26.76
N TRP A 419 -20.26 -7.51 27.68
CA TRP A 419 -18.82 -7.25 27.70
C TRP A 419 -18.04 -7.91 26.55
N GLU A 420 -18.58 -8.97 25.94
CA GLU A 420 -17.98 -9.63 24.77
C GLU A 420 -18.27 -8.88 23.46
N LYS A 421 -19.20 -7.92 23.50
CA LYS A 421 -19.55 -7.03 22.39
C LYS A 421 -18.62 -5.81 22.31
N GLY A 422 -17.51 -5.78 23.04
CA GLY A 422 -16.55 -4.70 23.00
C GLY A 422 -15.59 -4.76 21.80
N THR A 423 -14.94 -3.64 21.49
CA THR A 423 -14.00 -3.55 20.37
C THR A 423 -12.55 -3.69 20.84
N PRO A 424 -11.74 -4.61 20.27
CA PRO A 424 -10.34 -4.74 20.63
C PRO A 424 -9.53 -3.53 20.16
N LYS A 425 -8.68 -2.98 21.03
CA LYS A 425 -7.76 -1.88 20.75
C LYS A 425 -6.43 -2.10 21.46
N ARG A 426 -5.36 -1.46 20.97
CA ARG A 426 -4.07 -1.40 21.68
C ARG A 426 -3.98 -0.08 22.43
N CYS A 427 -3.69 -0.14 23.72
CA CYS A 427 -3.53 1.03 24.57
C CYS A 427 -2.07 1.48 24.57
N ASN A 428 -1.76 2.58 23.87
CA ASN A 428 -0.40 3.15 23.84
C ASN A 428 -0.38 4.51 24.56
N ASN A 429 0.76 4.84 25.19
CA ASN A 429 1.00 6.10 25.89
C ASN A 429 0.03 6.37 27.07
N LEU A 430 -0.57 5.33 27.65
CA LEU A 430 -1.39 5.38 28.85
C LEU A 430 -0.69 6.10 30.00
N THR A 431 0.59 5.81 30.25
CA THR A 431 1.34 6.46 31.35
C THR A 431 1.41 7.97 31.13
N LYS A 432 1.82 8.38 29.93
CA LYS A 432 1.88 9.80 29.52
C LYS A 432 0.52 10.49 29.70
N PHE A 433 -0.56 9.90 29.18
CA PHE A 433 -1.90 10.49 29.27
C PHE A 433 -2.45 10.52 30.70
N THR A 434 -2.07 9.54 31.53
CA THR A 434 -2.46 9.50 32.95
C THR A 434 -1.78 10.63 33.73
N GLU A 435 -0.50 10.88 33.49
CA GLU A 435 0.22 12.02 34.08
C GLU A 435 -0.36 13.36 33.63
N GLU A 436 -0.71 13.46 32.34
CA GLU A 436 -1.31 14.67 31.79
C GLU A 436 -2.70 14.96 32.39
N GLU A 437 -3.53 13.94 32.57
CA GLU A 437 -4.84 14.06 33.24
C GLU A 437 -4.66 14.50 34.70
N ARG A 438 -3.66 13.97 35.43
CA ARG A 438 -3.35 14.40 36.80
C ARG A 438 -2.93 15.87 36.88
N ARG A 439 -2.19 16.35 35.87
CA ARG A 439 -1.70 17.73 35.82
C ARG A 439 -2.79 18.73 35.42
N GLN A 440 -3.60 18.37 34.43
CA GLN A 440 -4.54 19.30 33.77
C GLN A 440 -6.01 19.08 34.19
N GLY A 441 -6.29 18.04 34.99
CA GLY A 441 -7.65 17.62 35.40
C GLY A 441 -8.42 16.89 34.30
N LYS A 442 -8.40 17.39 33.06
CA LYS A 442 -9.07 16.77 31.90
C LYS A 442 -8.22 16.91 30.64
N ALA A 443 -7.35 15.95 30.40
CA ALA A 443 -6.49 15.88 29.23
C ALA A 443 -7.27 15.40 27.99
N ASN A 444 -6.91 15.96 26.83
CA ASN A 444 -7.40 15.44 25.56
C ASN A 444 -6.65 14.16 25.21
N MET A 445 -7.34 13.02 25.17
CA MET A 445 -6.72 11.71 24.93
C MET A 445 -7.62 10.82 24.07
N PRO A 446 -7.05 9.82 23.37
CA PRO A 446 -7.83 8.86 22.62
C PRO A 446 -8.83 8.11 23.52
N GLY A 447 -10.05 7.91 23.02
CA GLY A 447 -11.15 7.31 23.81
C GLY A 447 -10.83 5.92 24.38
N HIS A 448 -10.07 5.10 23.66
CA HIS A 448 -9.64 3.77 24.14
C HIS A 448 -8.60 3.87 25.27
N VAL A 449 -7.74 4.90 25.28
CA VAL A 449 -6.81 5.16 26.41
C VAL A 449 -7.61 5.58 27.64
N ARG A 450 -8.62 6.45 27.46
CA ARG A 450 -9.53 6.84 28.55
C ARG A 450 -10.30 5.64 29.11
N ALA A 451 -10.77 4.74 28.25
CA ALA A 451 -11.44 3.50 28.67
C ALA A 451 -10.51 2.60 29.51
N SER A 452 -9.22 2.49 29.13
CA SER A 452 -8.21 1.78 29.91
C SER A 452 -7.93 2.44 31.26
N MET A 453 -7.90 3.77 31.33
CA MET A 453 -7.80 4.50 32.60
C MET A 453 -9.02 4.24 33.50
N ASN A 454 -10.22 4.21 32.92
CA ASN A 454 -11.46 3.93 33.64
C ASN A 454 -11.45 2.53 34.27
N TRP A 455 -10.93 1.52 33.57
CA TRP A 455 -10.72 0.18 34.15
C TRP A 455 -9.83 0.21 35.39
N ASN A 456 -8.64 0.81 35.26
CA ASN A 456 -7.70 0.91 36.39
C ASN A 456 -8.31 1.69 37.57
N THR A 457 -9.16 2.68 37.28
CA THR A 457 -9.88 3.47 38.29
C THR A 457 -10.96 2.62 38.98
N LEU A 458 -11.81 1.94 38.21
CA LEU A 458 -12.89 1.09 38.75
C LEU A 458 -12.35 -0.10 39.54
N LYS A 459 -11.25 -0.70 39.08
CA LYS A 459 -10.51 -1.73 39.81
C LYS A 459 -10.10 -1.24 41.21
N ASN A 460 -9.53 -0.04 41.29
CA ASN A 460 -9.16 0.57 42.58
C ASN A 460 -10.38 0.91 43.44
N MET A 461 -11.44 1.46 42.85
CA MET A 461 -12.69 1.80 43.56
C MET A 461 -13.36 0.57 44.17
N ASN A 462 -13.33 -0.57 43.46
CA ASN A 462 -13.88 -1.85 43.94
C ASN A 462 -12.89 -2.65 44.80
N SER A 463 -11.73 -2.08 45.15
CA SER A 463 -10.66 -2.76 45.90
C SER A 463 -10.22 -4.09 45.28
N ASP A 464 -10.31 -4.20 43.95
CA ASP A 464 -9.97 -5.41 43.20
C ASP A 464 -8.44 -5.50 43.02
N LYS A 465 -7.86 -6.48 43.73
CA LYS A 465 -6.42 -6.78 43.69
C LYS A 465 -6.07 -7.93 42.73
N TYR A 466 -7.07 -8.61 42.18
CA TYR A 466 -6.89 -9.84 41.41
C TYR A 466 -6.86 -9.58 39.91
N SER A 467 -7.73 -8.70 39.42
CA SER A 467 -7.76 -8.33 38.01
C SER A 467 -6.46 -7.65 37.59
N GLN A 468 -6.09 -7.77 36.32
CA GLN A 468 -4.88 -7.17 35.77
C GLN A 468 -5.02 -5.66 35.62
N THR A 469 -3.97 -4.91 35.95
CA THR A 469 -3.89 -3.48 35.65
C THR A 469 -3.48 -3.29 34.20
N ILE A 470 -4.18 -2.42 33.46
CA ILE A 470 -3.82 -2.09 32.08
C ILE A 470 -2.55 -1.23 32.06
N MET A 471 -1.58 -1.61 31.23
CA MET A 471 -0.28 -0.97 31.03
C MET A 471 -0.07 -0.53 29.57
N ASP A 472 0.99 0.23 29.33
CA ASP A 472 1.40 0.67 28.01
C ASP A 472 1.68 -0.49 27.06
N GLY A 473 1.11 -0.40 25.85
CA GLY A 473 1.25 -1.39 24.79
C GLY A 473 0.29 -2.58 24.90
N GLN A 474 -0.46 -2.74 26.00
CA GLN A 474 -1.39 -3.87 26.17
C GLN A 474 -2.59 -3.78 25.23
N LYS A 475 -3.12 -4.96 24.86
CA LYS A 475 -4.38 -5.08 24.13
C LYS A 475 -5.54 -5.11 25.11
N VAL A 476 -6.59 -4.40 24.77
CA VAL A 476 -7.78 -4.22 25.61
C VAL A 476 -9.04 -4.36 24.78
N ILE A 477 -10.13 -4.81 25.37
CA ILE A 477 -11.47 -4.77 24.79
C ILE A 477 -12.20 -3.55 25.35
N VAL A 478 -12.65 -2.65 24.49
CA VAL A 478 -13.34 -1.41 24.88
C VAL A 478 -14.85 -1.60 24.77
N CYS A 479 -15.55 -1.42 25.88
CA CYS A 479 -17.00 -1.50 25.98
C CYS A 479 -17.60 -0.10 26.20
N LYS A 480 -18.71 0.20 25.51
CA LYS A 480 -19.44 1.45 25.69
C LYS A 480 -20.40 1.33 26.87
N LEU A 481 -20.59 2.43 27.59
CA LEU A 481 -21.48 2.51 28.73
C LEU A 481 -22.59 3.52 28.43
N ARG A 482 -23.81 3.19 28.87
CA ARG A 482 -24.92 4.15 28.90
C ARG A 482 -24.58 5.28 29.86
N ALA A 483 -25.35 6.38 29.78
CA ALA A 483 -25.24 7.47 30.74
C ALA A 483 -25.30 6.92 32.18
N ASN A 484 -24.26 7.21 32.96
CA ASN A 484 -24.08 6.67 34.31
C ASN A 484 -23.58 7.76 35.27
N PRO A 485 -23.76 7.58 36.58
CA PRO A 485 -23.37 8.58 37.59
C PRO A 485 -21.88 8.94 37.60
N LEU A 486 -21.00 8.05 37.11
CA LEU A 486 -19.55 8.29 37.03
C LEU A 486 -19.16 9.12 35.80
N GLY A 487 -20.10 9.42 34.89
CA GLY A 487 -19.83 10.16 33.66
C GLY A 487 -18.89 9.41 32.69
N MET A 488 -18.67 8.12 32.90
CA MET A 488 -17.77 7.31 32.08
C MET A 488 -18.47 6.88 30.79
N LYS A 489 -17.99 7.31 29.62
CA LYS A 489 -18.58 6.91 28.32
C LYS A 489 -18.23 5.48 27.88
N SER A 490 -17.13 4.96 28.40
CA SER A 490 -16.60 3.64 28.03
C SER A 490 -15.62 3.14 29.08
N VAL A 491 -15.48 1.83 29.16
CA VAL A 491 -14.53 1.13 30.02
C VAL A 491 -13.85 0.04 29.21
N ALA A 492 -12.58 -0.23 29.45
CA ALA A 492 -11.87 -1.33 28.80
C ALA A 492 -11.60 -2.50 29.76
N TYR A 493 -11.19 -3.65 29.26
CA TYR A 493 -10.55 -4.69 30.07
C TYR A 493 -9.41 -5.34 29.28
N PRO A 494 -8.34 -5.86 29.92
CA PRO A 494 -7.25 -6.54 29.23
C PRO A 494 -7.74 -7.74 28.44
N THR A 495 -7.26 -7.95 27.20
CA THR A 495 -7.63 -9.15 26.43
C THR A 495 -7.16 -10.45 27.07
N ASP A 496 -6.11 -10.36 27.89
CA ASP A 496 -5.50 -11.48 28.58
C ASP A 496 -6.14 -11.73 29.95
N GLU A 497 -7.20 -10.98 30.29
CA GLU A 497 -7.97 -11.18 31.51
C GLU A 497 -8.85 -12.44 31.38
N LEU A 498 -8.46 -13.49 32.08
CA LEU A 498 -9.16 -14.79 32.03
C LEU A 498 -10.45 -14.80 32.84
N HIS A 499 -10.55 -13.93 33.86
CA HIS A 499 -11.70 -13.89 34.74
C HIS A 499 -12.25 -12.47 34.86
N ILE A 500 -13.28 -12.17 34.08
CA ILE A 500 -13.95 -10.86 34.14
C ILE A 500 -14.68 -10.73 35.49
N PRO A 501 -14.35 -9.71 36.30
CA PRO A 501 -14.90 -9.57 37.64
C PRO A 501 -16.37 -9.16 37.60
N GLN A 502 -17.13 -9.53 38.64
CA GLN A 502 -18.57 -9.29 38.69
C GLN A 502 -18.92 -7.80 38.62
N TRP A 503 -18.16 -6.94 39.30
CA TRP A 503 -18.37 -5.48 39.27
C TRP A 503 -18.30 -4.91 37.84
N PHE A 504 -17.53 -5.54 36.95
CA PHE A 504 -17.44 -5.13 35.55
C PHE A 504 -18.65 -5.64 34.76
N LYS A 505 -19.09 -6.88 35.01
CA LYS A 505 -20.27 -7.48 34.37
C LYS A 505 -21.55 -6.72 34.69
N ASP A 506 -21.62 -6.11 35.87
CA ASP A 506 -22.77 -5.35 36.35
C ASP A 506 -22.83 -3.90 35.82
N LEU A 507 -21.82 -3.47 35.03
CA LEU A 507 -21.80 -2.12 34.48
C LEU A 507 -22.94 -1.91 33.45
N PRO A 508 -23.48 -0.68 33.35
CA PRO A 508 -24.57 -0.38 32.43
C PRO A 508 -24.05 -0.24 30.99
N PHE A 509 -23.81 -1.37 30.32
CA PHE A 509 -23.31 -1.40 28.95
C PHE A 509 -24.32 -0.87 27.93
N ASP A 510 -23.82 -0.12 26.94
CA ASP A 510 -24.61 0.30 25.78
C ASP A 510 -24.49 -0.75 24.67
N GLU A 511 -25.27 -1.81 24.80
CA GLU A 511 -25.27 -2.93 23.85
C GLU A 511 -25.69 -2.51 22.44
N GLY A 512 -26.59 -1.53 22.31
CA GLY A 512 -27.04 -1.03 21.00
C GLY A 512 -25.94 -0.25 20.28
N GLU A 513 -25.27 0.67 20.97
CA GLU A 513 -24.13 1.40 20.39
C GLU A 513 -22.99 0.43 20.01
N MET A 514 -22.73 -0.56 20.86
CA MET A 514 -21.70 -1.58 20.59
C MET A 514 -22.06 -2.46 19.38
N GLU A 515 -23.32 -2.90 19.26
CA GLU A 515 -23.80 -3.67 18.11
C GLU A 515 -23.68 -2.89 16.81
N THR A 516 -24.15 -1.63 16.78
CA THR A 516 -24.04 -0.76 15.60
C THR A 516 -22.58 -0.49 15.23
N THR A 517 -21.71 -0.27 16.22
CA THR A 517 -20.29 0.01 15.97
C THR A 517 -19.56 -1.22 15.43
N ILE A 518 -19.85 -2.41 15.95
CA ILE A 518 -19.13 -3.64 15.60
C ILE A 518 -19.69 -4.29 14.34
N ILE A 519 -21.00 -4.25 14.12
CA ILE A 519 -21.64 -4.91 12.98
C ILE A 519 -21.98 -3.86 11.93
N GLY A 520 -22.89 -2.94 12.23
CA GLY A 520 -23.42 -1.97 11.26
C GLY A 520 -22.33 -1.21 10.51
N ASN A 521 -21.47 -0.49 11.26
CA ASN A 521 -20.39 0.29 10.65
C ASN A 521 -19.37 -0.59 9.90
N LYS A 522 -19.14 -1.83 10.32
CA LYS A 522 -18.16 -2.72 9.66
C LYS A 522 -18.71 -3.32 8.38
N VAL A 523 -19.99 -3.67 8.37
CA VAL A 523 -20.71 -4.12 7.17
C VAL A 523 -20.81 -2.98 6.16
N ASP A 524 -21.20 -1.79 6.60
CA ASP A 524 -21.24 -0.59 5.74
C ASP A 524 -19.85 -0.25 5.18
N ASN A 525 -18.82 -0.28 6.02
CA ASN A 525 -17.43 -0.13 5.58
C ASN A 525 -16.98 -1.14 4.52
N LEU A 526 -17.64 -2.30 4.41
CA LEU A 526 -17.30 -3.36 3.47
C LEU A 526 -18.16 -3.28 2.20
N LEU A 527 -19.48 -3.20 2.36
CA LEU A 527 -20.47 -3.35 1.29
C LEU A 527 -21.20 -2.04 0.96
N GLY A 528 -21.02 -0.97 1.71
CA GLY A 528 -21.68 0.32 1.47
C GLY A 528 -21.34 0.94 0.11
N VAL A 529 -20.25 0.50 -0.52
CA VAL A 529 -19.91 0.89 -1.91
C VAL A 529 -20.88 0.32 -2.96
N LEU A 530 -21.71 -0.65 -2.58
CA LEU A 530 -22.72 -1.25 -3.46
C LEU A 530 -24.05 -0.48 -3.41
N ASP A 531 -24.12 0.61 -2.64
CA ASP A 531 -25.33 1.41 -2.41
C ASP A 531 -26.53 0.58 -1.95
N TRP A 532 -26.26 -0.54 -1.27
CA TRP A 532 -27.27 -1.32 -0.59
C TRP A 532 -27.58 -0.61 0.73
N ASP A 533 -28.83 -0.16 0.92
CA ASP A 533 -29.27 0.36 2.23
C ASP A 533 -29.39 -0.78 3.26
N LEU A 534 -28.23 -1.27 3.70
CA LEU A 534 -28.13 -2.44 4.57
C LEU A 534 -28.45 -2.09 6.02
N VAL A 535 -28.26 -0.84 6.44
CA VAL A 535 -28.48 -0.44 7.83
C VAL A 535 -29.97 -0.36 8.13
N THR A 536 -30.74 0.28 7.25
CA THR A 536 -32.20 0.44 7.42
C THR A 536 -32.92 -0.91 7.32
N ASP A 537 -32.48 -1.78 6.41
CA ASP A 537 -33.13 -3.07 6.15
C ASP A 537 -32.75 -4.17 7.15
N THR A 538 -31.66 -4.01 7.89
CA THR A 538 -31.24 -4.99 8.90
C THR A 538 -31.55 -4.54 10.32
N ASP A 539 -32.16 -3.37 10.50
CA ASP A 539 -32.67 -2.96 11.79
C ASP A 539 -34.00 -3.68 12.06
N THR A 540 -34.09 -4.31 13.23
CA THR A 540 -35.29 -5.09 13.61
C THR A 540 -36.38 -4.21 14.21
N ASN A 541 -36.07 -2.94 14.50
CA ASN A 541 -37.00 -1.97 15.06
C ASN A 541 -37.92 -1.32 14.01
N THR A 542 -37.56 -1.35 12.72
CA THR A 542 -38.35 -0.79 11.62
C THR A 542 -39.39 -1.76 11.05
N THR A 543 -39.34 -3.05 11.42
CA THR A 543 -40.35 -4.05 11.03
C THR A 543 -41.76 -3.76 11.55
N PHE A 544 -41.94 -2.77 12.43
CA PHE A 544 -43.26 -2.28 12.84
C PHE A 544 -43.92 -1.39 11.77
N ASP A 545 -43.16 -0.73 10.91
CA ASP A 545 -43.70 0.16 9.86
C ASP A 545 -44.11 -0.62 8.59
N SER A 546 -43.47 -1.77 8.32
CA SER A 546 -43.88 -2.66 7.21
C SER A 546 -45.16 -3.45 7.48
N LEU A 547 -45.66 -3.45 8.72
CA LEU A 547 -46.97 -4.02 9.09
C LEU A 547 -48.16 -3.11 8.73
N PHE A 548 -47.92 -1.88 8.27
CA PHE A 548 -48.97 -0.90 7.94
C PHE A 548 -49.00 -0.43 6.49
N THR A 549 -48.19 -1.01 5.60
CA THR A 549 -48.42 -0.86 4.15
C THR A 549 -49.51 -1.84 3.71
N PHE A 550 -50.76 -1.42 3.80
CA PHE A 550 -51.86 -2.02 3.04
C PHE A 550 -51.82 -1.50 1.60
N GLU A 551 -52.18 -2.40 0.66
CA GLU A 551 -52.15 -2.27 -0.81
C GLU A 551 -52.52 -0.91 -1.41
#